data_AF-A0A3M2B2I2-F1
#
_entry.id   AF-A0A3M2B2I2-F1
#
_cell.length_a   1.000
_cell.length_b   1.000
_cell.length_c   1.000
_cell.angle_alpha   90.00
_cell.angle_beta   90.00
_cell.angle_gamma   90.00
#
_symmetry.space_group_name_H-M   'P 1'
#
loop_
_entity.id
_entity.type
_entity.pdbx_description
1 polymer ?
#
loop_
_entity_poly.entity_id
_entity_poly.type
_entity_poly.pdbx_seq_one_letter_code
_entity_poly.pdbx_strand_id
1 'polypeptide(L)'
;MERNQRQEPRPLTNDERKAAEAAFAGRPFNPQWSRSARAVYEGILQAKGKHALYVAASEPSADVRYEPTAHAAERESIPLPHGADVSPEDPERVTDLLSREEAIAAGFLIDVSSTAKSVGLDFPVGITRLLWESSITGSSDIAPYERESRVRDMLLAVRLRLASLDTLSPWIEVPVLLTQEGDLPQLFAIYALFHKDPVGTNCLTLLHPSEISSTRLSAQ
;
A
#
# COMPACT_ATOMS: atom_id res chain seq x y z
N MET A 1 0.32 40.87 17.78
CA MET A 1 -0.29 39.56 18.08
C MET A 1 -1.48 39.40 17.15
N GLU A 2 -1.23 39.03 15.89
CA GLU A 2 -2.27 38.87 14.88
C GLU A 2 -2.93 37.49 15.00
N ARG A 3 -4.25 37.50 15.09
CA ARG A 3 -5.10 36.31 15.22
C ARG A 3 -5.08 35.55 13.89
N ASN A 4 -4.48 34.35 13.90
CA ASN A 4 -4.54 33.41 12.80
C ASN A 4 -5.98 32.89 12.68
N GLN A 5 -6.82 33.59 11.91
CA GLN A 5 -8.16 33.14 11.55
C GLN A 5 -8.00 31.92 10.65
N ARG A 6 -8.23 30.73 11.22
CA ARG A 6 -8.43 29.50 10.43
C ARG A 6 -9.68 29.73 9.59
N GLN A 7 -9.49 30.11 8.32
CA GLN A 7 -10.58 30.23 7.36
C GLN A 7 -11.18 28.85 7.17
N GLU A 8 -12.40 28.67 7.67
CA GLU A 8 -13.18 27.48 7.40
C GLU A 8 -13.32 27.30 5.88
N PRO A 9 -13.30 26.05 5.37
CA PRO A 9 -13.37 25.79 3.94
C PRO A 9 -14.67 26.35 3.37
N ARG A 10 -14.56 27.45 2.64
CA ARG A 10 -15.70 28.08 1.98
C ARG A 10 -16.28 27.08 0.96
N PRO A 11 -17.60 26.88 0.94
CA PRO A 11 -18.22 26.01 -0.06
C PRO A 11 -17.96 26.58 -1.46
N LEU A 12 -17.41 25.73 -2.34
CA LEU A 12 -17.11 26.07 -3.74
C LEU A 12 -18.39 26.41 -4.48
N THR A 13 -18.36 27.46 -5.31
CA THR A 13 -19.48 27.81 -6.17
C THR A 13 -19.64 26.81 -7.32
N ASN A 14 -20.81 26.80 -7.98
CA ASN A 14 -21.12 25.79 -9.01
C ASN A 14 -20.10 25.78 -10.16
N ASP A 15 -19.64 26.96 -10.57
CA ASP A 15 -18.65 27.17 -11.62
C ASP A 15 -17.22 26.82 -11.18
N GLU A 16 -16.84 27.09 -9.93
CA GLU A 16 -15.57 26.62 -9.35
C GLU A 16 -15.47 25.11 -9.32
N ARG A 17 -16.56 24.44 -8.93
CA ARG A 17 -16.64 22.97 -8.95
C ARG A 17 -16.50 22.41 -10.37
N LYS A 18 -17.18 23.02 -11.35
CA LYS A 18 -17.07 22.62 -12.76
C LYS A 18 -15.67 22.88 -13.33
N ALA A 19 -15.03 23.97 -12.92
CA ALA A 19 -13.67 24.30 -13.31
C ALA A 19 -12.66 23.32 -12.71
N ALA A 20 -12.83 22.92 -11.45
CA ALA A 20 -12.01 21.87 -10.85
C ALA A 20 -12.13 20.54 -11.61
N GLU A 21 -13.36 20.10 -11.87
CA GLU A 21 -13.64 18.87 -12.62
C GLU A 21 -13.01 18.91 -14.03
N ALA A 22 -13.11 20.03 -14.74
CA ALA A 22 -12.49 20.20 -16.04
C ALA A 22 -10.95 20.10 -15.99
N ALA A 23 -10.30 20.72 -15.00
CA ALA A 23 -8.84 20.66 -14.83
C ALA A 23 -8.35 19.23 -14.49
N PHE A 24 -9.10 18.49 -13.67
CA PHE A 24 -8.78 17.09 -13.37
C PHE A 24 -8.94 16.20 -14.61
N ALA A 25 -10.05 16.35 -15.34
CA ALA A 25 -10.35 15.61 -16.56
C ALA A 25 -9.52 16.04 -17.78
N GLY A 26 -8.70 17.09 -17.68
CA GLY A 26 -7.89 17.61 -18.79
C GLY A 26 -8.72 18.31 -19.89
N ARG A 27 -9.94 18.74 -19.57
CA ARG A 27 -10.83 19.49 -20.47
C ARG A 27 -10.50 20.98 -20.41
N PRO A 28 -10.66 21.74 -21.50
CA PRO A 28 -10.34 23.16 -21.52
C PRO A 28 -11.23 23.99 -20.57
N PHE A 29 -10.68 25.08 -20.06
CA PHE A 29 -11.41 26.04 -19.23
C PHE A 29 -12.54 26.71 -20.03
N ASN A 30 -13.74 26.78 -19.45
CA ASN A 30 -14.85 27.50 -20.06
C ASN A 30 -14.78 29.00 -19.72
N PRO A 31 -14.69 29.90 -20.72
CA PRO A 31 -14.55 31.34 -20.51
C PRO A 31 -15.77 32.01 -19.84
N GLN A 32 -16.91 31.33 -19.73
CA GLN A 32 -18.10 31.81 -19.04
C GLN A 32 -18.04 31.62 -17.51
N TRP A 33 -17.04 30.90 -16.98
CA TRP A 33 -16.87 30.71 -15.54
C TRP A 33 -16.19 31.91 -14.87
N SER A 34 -16.46 32.11 -13.57
CA SER A 34 -15.95 33.27 -12.83
C SER A 34 -14.42 33.31 -12.71
N ARG A 35 -13.90 34.47 -12.29
CA ARG A 35 -12.47 34.64 -12.01
C ARG A 35 -11.97 33.70 -10.92
N SER A 36 -12.79 33.37 -9.93
CA SER A 36 -12.40 32.43 -8.88
C SER A 36 -12.38 30.98 -9.40
N ALA A 37 -13.32 30.60 -10.27
CA ALA A 37 -13.27 29.32 -10.98
C ALA A 37 -12.01 29.17 -11.86
N ARG A 38 -11.56 30.27 -12.48
CA ARG A 38 -10.29 30.30 -13.23
C ARG A 38 -9.09 30.03 -12.34
N ALA A 39 -9.03 30.67 -11.17
CA ALA A 39 -7.96 30.46 -10.21
C ALA A 39 -7.90 28.99 -9.75
N VAL A 40 -9.05 28.35 -9.54
CA VAL A 40 -9.16 26.92 -9.21
C VAL A 40 -8.64 26.05 -10.36
N TYR A 41 -9.06 26.31 -11.59
CA TYR A 41 -8.62 25.55 -12.78
C TYR A 41 -7.10 25.65 -13.00
N GLU A 42 -6.55 26.87 -12.98
CA GLU A 42 -5.12 27.11 -13.17
C GLU A 42 -4.29 26.52 -12.03
N GLY A 43 -4.77 26.62 -10.78
CA GLY A 43 -4.11 26.03 -9.61
C GLY A 43 -3.97 24.50 -9.71
N ILE A 44 -5.03 23.82 -10.19
CA ILE A 44 -5.00 22.36 -10.39
C ILE A 44 -4.03 21.98 -11.52
N LEU A 45 -4.01 22.70 -12.64
CA LEU A 45 -3.05 22.44 -13.72
C LEU A 45 -1.60 22.67 -13.27
N GLN A 46 -1.35 23.70 -12.47
CA GLN A 46 -0.01 23.97 -11.95
C GLN A 46 0.45 22.86 -10.98
N ALA A 47 -0.44 22.37 -10.13
CA ALA A 47 -0.14 21.24 -9.24
C ALA A 47 0.15 19.96 -10.03
N LYS A 48 -0.65 19.66 -11.07
CA LYS A 48 -0.42 18.52 -11.97
C LYS A 48 0.90 18.65 -12.72
N GLY A 49 1.25 19.84 -13.20
CA GLY A 49 2.52 20.11 -13.89
C GLY A 49 3.75 19.96 -12.97
N LYS A 50 3.66 20.41 -11.72
CA LYS A 50 4.73 20.19 -10.72
C LYS A 50 4.92 18.70 -10.41
N HIS A 51 3.83 17.93 -10.39
CA HIS A 51 3.89 16.48 -10.22
C HIS A 51 4.57 15.78 -11.42
N ALA A 52 4.34 16.26 -12.64
CA ALA A 52 4.99 15.73 -13.85
C ALA A 52 6.48 16.11 -13.95
N LEU A 53 6.86 17.33 -13.55
CA LEU A 53 8.26 17.78 -13.54
C LEU A 53 9.11 17.07 -12.48
N TYR A 54 8.48 16.60 -11.40
CA TYR A 54 9.15 15.76 -10.40
C TYR A 54 9.42 14.33 -10.91
N VAL A 55 8.56 13.80 -11.77
CA VAL A 55 8.69 12.45 -12.35
C VAL A 55 9.69 12.41 -13.52
N ALA A 56 9.78 13.47 -14.33
CA ALA A 56 10.65 13.52 -15.50
C ALA A 56 12.15 13.72 -15.21
N ALA A 57 12.53 14.08 -13.97
CA ALA A 57 13.94 14.31 -13.60
C ALA A 57 14.71 13.03 -13.24
N SER A 58 14.06 11.85 -13.32
CA SER A 58 14.55 10.61 -12.72
C SER A 58 14.49 9.41 -13.68
N GLU A 59 14.97 9.55 -14.92
CA GLU A 59 15.30 8.36 -15.75
C GLU A 59 16.58 8.60 -16.55
N PRO A 60 17.54 7.66 -16.53
CA PRO A 60 18.35 7.34 -17.68
C PRO A 60 17.92 6.00 -18.31
N SER A 61 17.83 6.05 -19.64
CA SER A 61 17.52 4.99 -20.59
C SER A 61 18.62 3.92 -20.73
N ALA A 62 18.22 2.70 -21.12
CA ALA A 62 18.89 1.76 -22.07
C ALA A 62 18.30 0.35 -21.82
N ASP A 63 17.49 -0.26 -22.69
CA ASP A 63 17.85 -0.94 -23.95
C ASP A 63 19.08 -1.86 -23.85
N VAL A 64 18.89 -3.16 -23.56
CA VAL A 64 19.62 -4.29 -24.21
C VAL A 64 18.79 -5.60 -24.16
N ARG A 65 18.33 -5.98 -25.35
CA ARG A 65 18.25 -7.30 -26.02
C ARG A 65 18.62 -8.63 -25.29
N TYR A 66 17.77 -9.63 -25.57
CA TYR A 66 17.86 -11.08 -25.33
C TYR A 66 19.15 -11.79 -25.83
N GLU A 67 19.53 -12.90 -25.18
CA GLU A 67 19.66 -14.25 -25.76
C GLU A 67 19.69 -15.34 -24.64
N PRO A 68 19.22 -16.58 -24.89
CA PRO A 68 19.08 -17.65 -23.90
C PRO A 68 20.17 -18.74 -24.04
N THR A 69 20.53 -19.40 -22.94
CA THR A 69 21.25 -20.69 -23.05
C THR A 69 20.75 -21.69 -22.01
N ALA A 70 20.16 -22.77 -22.52
CA ALA A 70 19.84 -23.98 -21.79
C ALA A 70 21.11 -24.78 -21.50
N HIS A 71 21.19 -25.45 -20.35
CA HIS A 71 21.65 -26.84 -20.29
C HIS A 71 21.19 -27.50 -18.98
N ALA A 72 20.70 -28.72 -19.13
CA ALA A 72 20.04 -29.57 -18.15
C ALA A 72 21.00 -30.55 -17.46
N ALA A 73 20.47 -31.19 -16.41
CA ALA A 73 20.97 -32.35 -15.66
C ALA A 73 22.10 -32.02 -14.65
N GLU A 74 22.17 -32.58 -13.44
CA GLU A 74 21.80 -33.93 -13.02
C GLU A 74 21.60 -33.97 -11.48
N ARG A 75 20.82 -34.94 -11.00
CA ARG A 75 20.58 -35.21 -9.58
C ARG A 75 21.72 -36.04 -9.00
N GLU A 76 22.31 -35.64 -7.88
CA GLU A 76 23.05 -36.57 -7.02
C GLU A 76 22.88 -36.21 -5.53
N SER A 77 22.76 -37.26 -4.71
CA SER A 77 22.26 -37.24 -3.33
C SER A 77 23.38 -37.43 -2.30
N ILE A 78 23.50 -36.47 -1.36
CA ILE A 78 23.87 -36.50 0.09
C ILE A 78 25.26 -37.11 0.48
N PRO A 79 26.08 -36.44 1.34
CA PRO A 79 25.95 -36.58 2.81
C PRO A 79 26.17 -35.28 3.62
N LEU A 80 25.37 -35.08 4.68
CA LEU A 80 25.62 -34.09 5.74
C LEU A 80 26.93 -34.42 6.50
N PRO A 81 27.75 -33.41 6.86
CA PRO A 81 28.58 -33.46 8.04
C PRO A 81 27.96 -32.64 9.18
N HIS A 82 27.96 -33.27 10.34
CA HIS A 82 27.63 -32.74 11.65
C HIS A 82 28.37 -31.44 12.00
N GLY A 83 27.68 -30.59 12.76
CA GLY A 83 28.29 -29.92 13.90
C GLY A 83 28.80 -28.51 13.65
N ALA A 84 27.93 -27.62 13.20
CA ALA A 84 27.99 -26.23 13.64
C ALA A 84 26.64 -25.91 14.26
N ASP A 85 26.70 -25.44 15.49
CA ASP A 85 25.61 -24.98 16.35
C ASP A 85 24.80 -23.89 15.63
N VAL A 86 23.83 -24.30 14.80
CA VAL A 86 22.81 -23.40 14.29
C VAL A 86 21.75 -23.33 15.38
N SER A 87 22.02 -22.46 16.36
CA SER A 87 20.95 -21.90 17.17
C SER A 87 19.83 -21.50 16.21
N PRO A 88 18.54 -21.82 16.49
CA PRO A 88 17.46 -21.42 15.60
C PRO A 88 17.49 -19.90 15.54
N GLU A 89 18.03 -19.36 14.45
CA GLU A 89 18.02 -17.93 14.20
C GLU A 89 16.54 -17.57 14.06
N ASP A 90 16.07 -16.76 14.99
CA ASP A 90 14.71 -16.24 15.02
C ASP A 90 14.31 -15.79 13.61
N PRO A 91 13.25 -16.38 13.00
CA PRO A 91 12.72 -15.89 11.72
C PRO A 91 12.29 -14.41 11.82
N GLU A 92 12.16 -13.89 13.05
CA GLU A 92 11.76 -12.52 13.38
C GLU A 92 12.83 -11.45 13.14
N ARG A 93 14.14 -11.78 13.09
CA ARG A 93 15.19 -10.77 12.80
C ARG A 93 15.40 -10.50 11.31
N VAL A 94 14.88 -11.38 10.45
CA VAL A 94 15.17 -11.34 9.01
C VAL A 94 14.27 -10.32 8.31
N THR A 95 13.07 -10.03 8.82
CA THR A 95 12.11 -9.14 8.14
C THR A 95 12.53 -7.67 8.05
N ASP A 96 13.38 -7.18 8.94
CA ASP A 96 13.89 -5.79 8.89
C ASP A 96 15.05 -5.60 7.90
N LEU A 97 15.67 -6.69 7.44
CA LEU A 97 16.77 -6.67 6.46
C LEU A 97 16.31 -7.00 5.04
N LEU A 98 15.16 -7.67 4.89
CA LEU A 98 14.65 -8.06 3.59
C LEU A 98 13.89 -6.92 2.93
N SER A 99 14.17 -6.73 1.64
CA SER A 99 13.28 -5.98 0.76
C SER A 99 11.91 -6.65 0.66
N ARG A 100 10.90 -5.87 0.30
CA ARG A 100 9.55 -6.34 0.01
C ARG A 100 9.56 -7.53 -0.95
N GLU A 101 10.30 -7.45 -2.05
CA GLU A 101 10.40 -8.51 -3.04
C GLU A 101 10.96 -9.80 -2.44
N GLU A 102 11.99 -9.70 -1.59
CA GLU A 102 12.55 -10.86 -0.89
C GLU A 102 11.58 -11.43 0.14
N ALA A 103 10.85 -10.59 0.88
CA ALA A 103 9.81 -11.03 1.82
C ALA A 103 8.65 -11.73 1.11
N ILE A 104 8.28 -11.30 -0.10
CA ILE A 104 7.30 -11.97 -0.96
C ILE A 104 7.87 -13.32 -1.45
N ALA A 105 9.10 -13.34 -1.95
CA ALA A 105 9.75 -14.56 -2.43
C ALA A 105 9.94 -15.61 -1.33
N ALA A 106 10.21 -15.17 -0.09
CA ALA A 106 10.29 -16.02 1.09
C ALA A 106 8.91 -16.44 1.63
N GLY A 107 7.82 -15.88 1.10
CA GLY A 107 6.45 -16.21 1.49
C GLY A 107 5.97 -15.58 2.80
N PHE A 108 6.70 -14.60 3.35
CA PHE A 108 6.29 -13.85 4.54
C PHE A 108 5.23 -12.79 4.22
N LEU A 109 5.24 -12.27 2.99
CA LEU A 109 4.36 -11.21 2.53
C LEU A 109 3.60 -11.63 1.28
N ILE A 110 2.31 -11.29 1.23
CA ILE A 110 1.49 -11.44 0.04
C ILE A 110 1.35 -10.07 -0.61
N ASP A 111 1.73 -9.97 -1.88
CA ASP A 111 1.53 -8.75 -2.65
C ASP A 111 0.06 -8.56 -3.03
N VAL A 112 -0.52 -7.44 -2.60
CA VAL A 112 -1.89 -7.04 -2.96
C VAL A 112 -1.91 -5.68 -3.64
N SER A 113 -0.77 -5.20 -4.15
CA SER A 113 -0.62 -3.86 -4.72
C SER A 113 -1.56 -3.61 -5.91
N SER A 114 -1.85 -4.63 -6.72
CA SER A 114 -2.81 -4.52 -7.83
C SER A 114 -4.22 -4.22 -7.34
N THR A 115 -4.70 -4.93 -6.32
CA THR A 115 -6.00 -4.68 -5.69
C THR A 115 -6.00 -3.38 -4.89
N ALA A 116 -4.88 -3.04 -4.25
CA ALA A 116 -4.73 -1.77 -3.54
C ALA A 116 -4.88 -0.58 -4.49
N LYS A 117 -4.27 -0.66 -5.67
CA LYS A 117 -4.43 0.35 -6.73
C LYS A 117 -5.87 0.46 -7.23
N SER A 118 -6.61 -0.65 -7.32
CA SER A 118 -8.01 -0.61 -7.75
C SER A 118 -8.94 0.07 -6.74
N VAL A 119 -8.60 0.00 -5.45
CA VAL A 119 -9.25 0.80 -4.40
C VAL A 119 -8.57 2.16 -4.20
N GLY A 120 -7.60 2.53 -5.04
CA GLY A 120 -6.86 3.80 -5.10
C GLY A 120 -5.92 4.09 -3.95
N LEU A 121 -5.22 3.06 -3.47
CA LEU A 121 -3.95 3.19 -2.75
C LEU A 121 -2.83 3.09 -3.78
N ASP A 122 -2.10 4.19 -4.01
CA ASP A 122 -1.13 4.32 -5.11
C ASP A 122 0.33 4.01 -4.69
N PHE A 123 0.52 3.18 -3.67
CA PHE A 123 1.81 2.70 -3.20
C PHE A 123 1.78 1.18 -3.00
N PRO A 124 2.93 0.48 -2.98
CA PRO A 124 2.97 -0.96 -2.73
C PRO A 124 2.33 -1.34 -1.40
N VAL A 125 1.45 -2.34 -1.42
CA VAL A 125 0.75 -2.83 -0.23
C VAL A 125 0.91 -4.33 -0.08
N GLY A 126 1.40 -4.76 1.06
CA GLY A 126 1.53 -6.18 1.40
C GLY A 126 0.69 -6.57 2.61
N ILE A 127 0.28 -7.83 2.66
CA ILE A 127 -0.38 -8.45 3.82
C ILE A 127 0.55 -9.53 4.35
N THR A 128 0.83 -9.54 5.66
CA THR A 128 1.63 -10.61 6.27
C THR A 128 0.94 -11.96 6.09
N ARG A 129 1.74 -13.03 6.04
CA ARG A 129 1.22 -14.40 5.95
C ARG A 129 0.22 -14.71 7.07
N LEU A 130 0.53 -14.33 8.30
CA LEU A 130 -0.35 -14.62 9.44
C LEU A 130 -1.70 -13.92 9.30
N LEU A 131 -1.72 -12.63 8.94
CA LEU A 131 -2.97 -11.91 8.71
C LEU A 131 -3.74 -12.51 7.53
N TRP A 132 -3.05 -12.88 6.45
CA TRP A 132 -3.67 -13.50 5.27
C TRP A 132 -4.38 -14.81 5.63
N GLU A 133 -3.70 -15.70 6.35
CA GLU A 133 -4.23 -17.00 6.73
C GLU A 133 -5.44 -16.86 7.67
N SER A 134 -5.37 -15.93 8.62
CA SER A 134 -6.42 -15.75 9.63
C SER A 134 -7.68 -15.03 9.10
N SER A 135 -7.52 -14.06 8.19
CA SER A 135 -8.59 -13.12 7.82
C SER A 135 -9.07 -13.24 6.37
N ILE A 136 -8.20 -13.69 5.46
CA ILE A 136 -8.52 -13.79 4.04
C ILE A 136 -8.95 -15.22 3.71
N THR A 137 -8.15 -16.23 4.05
CA THR A 137 -8.49 -17.64 3.78
C THR A 137 -9.38 -18.27 4.85
N GLY A 138 -9.25 -17.89 6.13
CA GLY A 138 -10.07 -18.51 7.19
C GLY A 138 -9.82 -20.02 7.33
N SER A 139 -10.86 -20.81 7.65
CA SER A 139 -10.76 -22.23 8.01
C SER A 139 -10.98 -23.25 6.88
N SER A 140 -11.31 -22.82 5.66
CA SER A 140 -11.66 -23.72 4.53
C SER A 140 -11.18 -23.17 3.18
N ASP A 141 -11.19 -24.02 2.14
CA ASP A 141 -10.74 -23.74 0.77
C ASP A 141 -11.65 -22.71 0.06
N ILE A 142 -11.46 -21.42 0.36
CA ILE A 142 -12.30 -20.35 -0.18
C ILE A 142 -12.05 -20.16 -1.67
N ALA A 143 -13.14 -19.93 -2.41
CA ALA A 143 -13.06 -19.67 -3.83
C ALA A 143 -12.23 -18.39 -4.13
N PRO A 144 -11.47 -18.34 -5.23
CA PRO A 144 -10.59 -17.19 -5.53
C PRO A 144 -11.31 -15.84 -5.57
N TYR A 145 -12.55 -15.79 -6.08
CA TYR A 145 -13.33 -14.55 -6.16
C TYR A 145 -13.71 -14.01 -4.76
N GLU A 146 -13.97 -14.89 -3.79
CA GLU A 146 -14.27 -14.51 -2.41
C GLU A 146 -13.03 -13.94 -1.74
N ARG A 147 -11.88 -14.54 -2.03
CA ARG A 147 -10.57 -14.07 -1.56
C ARG A 147 -10.29 -12.66 -2.01
N GLU A 148 -10.48 -12.39 -3.30
CA GLU A 148 -10.31 -11.07 -3.88
C GLU A 148 -11.31 -10.07 -3.28
N SER A 149 -12.56 -10.48 -3.05
CA SER A 149 -13.55 -9.62 -2.37
C SER A 149 -13.12 -9.25 -0.96
N ARG A 150 -12.65 -10.21 -0.16
CA ARG A 150 -12.18 -9.96 1.21
C ARG A 150 -10.98 -9.02 1.25
N VAL A 151 -10.02 -9.23 0.34
CA VAL A 151 -8.86 -8.32 0.21
C VAL A 151 -9.32 -6.91 -0.17
N ARG A 152 -10.22 -6.78 -1.15
CA ARG A 152 -10.77 -5.49 -1.57
C ARG A 152 -11.48 -4.77 -0.43
N ASP A 153 -12.32 -5.48 0.34
CA ASP A 153 -13.10 -4.90 1.43
C ASP A 153 -12.18 -4.47 2.60
N MET A 154 -11.15 -5.28 2.92
CA MET A 154 -10.10 -4.93 3.88
C MET A 154 -9.34 -3.66 3.45
N LEU A 155 -8.89 -3.60 2.18
CA LEU A 155 -8.16 -2.44 1.67
C LEU A 155 -9.06 -1.20 1.59
N LEU A 156 -10.36 -1.35 1.35
CA LEU A 156 -11.32 -0.26 1.41
C LEU A 156 -11.44 0.30 2.84
N ALA A 157 -11.50 -0.57 3.85
CA ALA A 157 -11.49 -0.15 5.25
C ALA A 157 -10.19 0.59 5.62
N VAL A 158 -9.04 0.09 5.15
CA VAL A 158 -7.74 0.80 5.29
C VAL A 158 -7.82 2.18 4.65
N ARG A 159 -8.23 2.28 3.39
CA ARG A 159 -8.36 3.57 2.68
C ARG A 159 -9.26 4.55 3.44
N LEU A 160 -10.43 4.09 3.88
CA LEU A 160 -11.37 4.92 4.65
C LEU A 160 -10.74 5.39 5.97
N ARG A 161 -10.02 4.49 6.66
CA ARG A 161 -9.31 4.83 7.89
C ARG A 161 -8.24 5.88 7.63
N LEU A 162 -7.39 5.69 6.63
CA LEU A 162 -6.35 6.66 6.26
C LEU A 162 -6.93 8.03 5.91
N ALA A 163 -8.03 8.06 5.16
CA ALA A 163 -8.72 9.30 4.79
C ALA A 163 -9.37 10.02 5.99
N SER A 164 -9.61 9.31 7.09
CA SER A 164 -10.19 9.88 8.32
C SER A 164 -9.16 10.46 9.30
N LEU A 165 -7.86 10.29 9.03
CA LEU A 165 -6.80 10.73 9.94
C LEU A 165 -6.32 12.14 9.60
N ASP A 166 -6.24 12.99 10.62
CA ASP A 166 -5.64 14.33 10.49
C ASP A 166 -4.10 14.29 10.53
N THR A 167 -3.53 13.24 11.13
CA THR A 167 -2.08 13.02 11.23
C THR A 167 -1.77 11.56 10.98
N LEU A 168 -0.70 11.29 10.23
CA LEU A 168 -0.28 9.93 9.92
C LEU A 168 0.78 9.49 10.94
N SER A 169 0.42 8.53 11.78
CA SER A 169 1.38 7.74 12.53
C SER A 169 1.93 6.61 11.64
N PRO A 170 3.17 6.14 11.88
CA PRO A 170 3.70 4.98 11.17
C PRO A 170 2.84 3.73 11.40
N TRP A 171 2.23 3.64 12.58
CA TRP A 171 1.36 2.56 13.00
C TRP A 171 -0.07 3.06 13.10
N ILE A 172 -0.98 2.49 12.32
CA ILE A 172 -2.39 2.87 12.31
C ILE A 172 -3.22 1.62 12.56
N GLU A 173 -4.04 1.65 13.61
CA GLU A 173 -5.06 0.64 13.82
C GLU A 173 -6.23 0.88 12.88
N VAL A 174 -6.60 -0.17 12.14
CA VAL A 174 -7.68 -0.18 11.16
C VAL A 174 -8.72 -1.23 11.58
N PRO A 175 -9.95 -0.80 11.94
CA PRO A 175 -11.04 -1.75 12.14
C PRO A 175 -11.53 -2.26 10.78
N VAL A 176 -11.58 -3.58 10.62
CA VAL A 176 -12.07 -4.28 9.44
C VAL A 176 -13.23 -5.19 9.82
N LEU A 177 -14.22 -5.32 8.94
CA LEU A 177 -15.30 -6.28 9.11
C LEU A 177 -14.89 -7.58 8.44
N LEU A 178 -14.82 -8.66 9.22
CA LEU A 178 -14.55 -10.00 8.73
C LEU A 178 -15.81 -10.85 8.83
N THR A 179 -16.18 -11.47 7.71
CA THR A 179 -17.27 -12.45 7.68
C THR A 179 -16.66 -13.84 7.58
N GLN A 180 -16.84 -14.64 8.63
CA GLN A 180 -16.48 -16.06 8.60
C GLN A 180 -17.68 -16.88 8.11
N GLU A 181 -17.41 -18.09 7.62
CA GLU A 181 -18.43 -18.93 7.00
C GLU A 181 -19.54 -19.27 8.00
N GLY A 182 -20.78 -18.86 7.70
CA GLY A 182 -21.95 -19.11 8.55
C GLY A 182 -22.09 -18.20 9.76
N ASP A 183 -21.21 -17.20 9.93
CA ASP A 183 -21.26 -16.26 11.06
C ASP A 183 -21.63 -14.82 10.63
N LEU A 184 -22.03 -14.02 11.59
CA LEU A 184 -22.26 -12.59 11.42
C LEU A 184 -20.92 -11.85 11.20
N PRO A 185 -20.90 -10.74 10.44
CA PRO A 185 -19.70 -9.92 10.31
C PRO A 185 -19.21 -9.42 11.67
N GLN A 186 -17.96 -9.72 12.01
CA GLN A 186 -17.32 -9.29 13.24
C GLN A 186 -16.29 -8.19 12.97
N LEU A 187 -16.23 -7.18 13.85
CA LEU A 187 -15.17 -6.18 13.82
C LEU A 187 -13.87 -6.80 14.35
N PHE A 188 -12.82 -6.67 13.55
CA PHE A 188 -11.48 -7.14 13.85
C PHE A 188 -10.50 -5.99 13.59
N ALA A 189 -9.57 -5.74 14.50
CA ALA A 189 -8.56 -4.70 14.31
C ALA A 189 -7.32 -5.29 13.64
N ILE A 190 -6.86 -4.66 12.55
CA ILE A 190 -5.54 -4.91 11.96
C ILE A 190 -4.66 -3.67 12.12
N TYR A 191 -3.37 -3.82 11.88
CA TYR A 191 -2.44 -2.70 11.90
C TYR A 191 -1.86 -2.45 10.53
N ALA A 192 -1.89 -1.19 10.12
CA ALA A 192 -1.25 -0.69 8.92
C ALA A 192 0.05 -0.01 9.32
N LEU A 193 1.18 -0.57 8.88
CA LEU A 193 2.53 -0.04 9.06
C LEU A 193 3.00 0.65 7.78
N PHE A 194 3.21 1.96 7.86
CA PHE A 194 3.96 2.70 6.84
C PHE A 194 5.45 2.61 7.12
N HIS A 195 6.20 2.16 6.12
CA HIS A 195 7.65 2.06 6.20
C HIS A 195 8.30 2.37 4.85
N LYS A 196 9.62 2.50 4.88
CA LYS A 196 10.43 2.65 3.68
C LYS A 196 11.16 1.35 3.45
N ASP A 197 10.91 0.74 2.31
CA ASP A 197 11.59 -0.47 1.90
C ASP A 197 13.12 -0.25 1.81
N PRO A 198 13.96 -1.26 2.05
CA PRO A 198 15.41 -1.19 1.81
C PRO A 198 15.79 -0.64 0.43
N VAL A 199 14.98 -0.89 -0.61
CA VAL A 199 15.21 -0.33 -1.96
C VAL A 199 14.78 1.13 -2.13
N GLY A 200 14.19 1.73 -1.08
CA GLY A 200 13.87 3.14 -0.98
C GLY A 200 12.43 3.53 -1.30
N THR A 201 11.57 2.56 -1.65
CA THR A 201 10.15 2.77 -1.95
C THR A 201 9.32 2.86 -0.67
N ASN A 202 8.37 3.79 -0.59
CA ASN A 202 7.41 3.81 0.52
C ASN A 202 6.40 2.68 0.37
N CYS A 203 6.22 1.87 1.41
CA CYS A 203 5.37 0.69 1.41
C CYS A 203 4.39 0.73 2.58
N LEU A 204 3.26 0.05 2.40
CA LEU A 204 2.34 -0.25 3.48
C LEU A 204 2.29 -1.77 3.71
N THR A 205 2.45 -2.18 4.96
CA THR A 205 2.30 -3.58 5.37
C THR A 205 1.13 -3.69 6.35
N LEU A 206 0.24 -4.64 6.10
CA LEU A 206 -0.89 -4.96 6.97
C LEU A 206 -0.54 -6.17 7.82
N LEU A 207 -0.71 -6.03 9.14
CA LEU A 207 -0.28 -7.01 10.14
C LEU A 207 -1.44 -7.41 11.07
N HIS A 208 -1.38 -8.64 11.53
CA HIS A 208 -2.21 -9.17 12.60
C HIS A 208 -1.78 -8.57 13.95
N PRO A 209 -2.70 -8.31 14.90
CA PRO A 209 -2.36 -7.72 16.19
C PRO A 209 -1.28 -8.46 16.99
N SER A 210 -1.25 -9.78 16.87
CA SER A 210 -0.25 -10.63 17.54
C SER A 210 1.17 -10.44 17.02
N GLU A 211 1.37 -9.85 15.83
CA GLU A 211 2.69 -9.62 15.24
C GLU A 211 3.37 -8.37 15.81
N ILE A 212 2.61 -7.47 16.44
CA ILE A 212 3.12 -6.17 16.91
C ILE A 212 4.09 -6.32 18.09
N SER A 213 3.86 -7.33 18.93
CA SER A 213 4.74 -7.63 20.06
C SER A 213 6.16 -8.00 19.60
N SER A 214 6.29 -8.62 18.42
CA SER A 214 7.57 -8.96 17.81
C SER A 214 8.20 -7.77 17.06
N THR A 215 7.40 -6.90 16.42
CA THR A 215 7.93 -5.80 15.58
C THR A 215 8.30 -4.51 16.35
N ARG A 216 7.83 -4.32 17.60
CA ARG A 216 8.17 -3.09 18.38
C ARG A 216 9.58 -3.08 18.97
N LEU A 217 10.31 -4.20 18.91
CA LEU A 217 11.67 -4.30 19.45
C LEU A 217 12.75 -3.70 18.54
N SER A 218 12.46 -3.40 17.27
CA SER A 218 13.45 -2.88 16.31
C SER A 218 13.40 -1.36 16.06
N ALA A 219 12.47 -0.63 16.68
CA ALA A 219 12.26 0.80 16.44
C ALA A 219 12.78 1.73 17.56
N GLN A 220 13.70 1.25 18.42
CA GLN A 220 14.41 2.07 19.40
C GLN A 220 15.86 2.31 19.00
#